data_AF-A0A135LUS5-F1
#
_entry.id   AF-A0A135LUS5-F1
#
_cell.length_a   1.000
_cell.length_b   1.000
_cell.length_c   1.000
_cell.angle_alpha   90.00
_cell.angle_beta   90.00
_cell.angle_gamma   90.00
#
_symmetry.space_group_name_H-M   'P 1'
#
loop_
_entity.id
_entity.type
_entity.pdbx_description
1 polymer ?
#
loop_
_entity_poly.entity_id
_entity_poly.type
_entity_poly.pdbx_seq_one_letter_code
_entity_poly.pdbx_strand_id
1 'polypeptide(L)'
;MAPRRGGGYYSDYYSDTDPWSETVWFSLDYHRGQNLFYGQFAFSILSLLALIGFFIWTCKIKNRNLPLKGLMGALTCFICAQINTIAWEALYVAEAEVTMYYVISLMLQNFFTVMGICLTFYVFWTLINRFLGLLASSGTPNASVTSIHSLLFALIVVMSLSQTALYIVSSVGMVTEQYATVRMHLVRLNAALYIIYWLLSLEVVGCSFYMLSKARSHRFVSKAPATALINAAVSWFVVCFTPAVIIIAYSLTFTNRWPLYLDLVSVIIQFIFWVGTFTGILMCCAKWHDLGDERDYAPPQPQYPPAQYQPQHMPEGHYPPVQQPYGGPYQGYSAQPQPHQVSPHHQAVANLGRDNIIFAALITNSLSPLTQQIKMVCSKCQKKLKATELATPGVKNKNDMYYGSPSSKTSADKGKTKATLGATGIGKSKLLSAKAKNPYAAYASSCDNCKVKTELGKKFCQRCAYQRNACAMCGKNLAGKSAKDQPIVQGQKFNMA
;
A
#
# COMPACT_ATOMS: atom_id res chain seq x y z
N MET A 1 -8.31 -28.75 60.73
CA MET A 1 -8.28 -30.24 60.76
C MET A 1 -8.85 -30.73 59.45
N ALA A 2 -8.01 -31.26 58.57
CA ALA A 2 -8.40 -31.78 57.26
C ALA A 2 -8.15 -33.31 57.22
N PRO A 3 -9.00 -34.11 56.57
CA PRO A 3 -8.92 -35.57 56.68
C PRO A 3 -7.70 -36.14 55.94
N ARG A 4 -7.04 -37.09 56.60
CA ARG A 4 -5.93 -37.89 56.07
C ARG A 4 -6.40 -38.77 54.90
N ARG A 5 -5.66 -38.68 53.79
CA ARG A 5 -5.73 -39.61 52.64
C ARG A 5 -5.43 -41.04 53.10
N GLY A 6 -6.40 -41.93 52.94
CA GLY A 6 -6.18 -43.38 52.93
C GLY A 6 -5.44 -43.78 51.66
N GLY A 7 -4.40 -44.61 51.83
CA GLY A 7 -3.67 -45.23 50.72
C GLY A 7 -4.54 -46.27 50.02
N GLY A 8 -5.02 -45.92 48.83
CA GLY A 8 -5.59 -46.85 47.87
C GLY A 8 -4.58 -47.07 46.74
N TYR A 9 -4.33 -48.34 46.42
CA TYR A 9 -3.50 -48.77 45.31
C TYR A 9 -3.95 -48.10 44.00
N TYR A 10 -3.03 -47.41 43.33
CA TYR A 10 -3.23 -46.79 42.02
C TYR A 10 -3.48 -47.90 40.98
N SER A 11 -4.75 -48.08 40.62
CA SER A 11 -5.14 -48.72 39.37
C SER A 11 -4.94 -47.69 38.27
N ASP A 12 -3.97 -47.91 37.37
CA ASP A 12 -3.77 -47.16 36.12
C ASP A 12 -5.01 -47.30 35.22
N TYR A 13 -6.07 -46.59 35.55
CA TYR A 13 -7.07 -46.21 34.58
C TYR A 13 -6.41 -45.15 33.69
N TYR A 14 -6.04 -45.54 32.46
CA TYR A 14 -5.96 -44.60 31.35
C TYR A 14 -7.35 -43.98 31.21
N SER A 15 -7.65 -42.97 32.01
CA SER A 15 -8.77 -42.09 31.71
C SER A 15 -8.42 -41.39 30.40
N ASP A 16 -9.30 -41.45 29.41
CA ASP A 16 -9.30 -40.61 28.21
C ASP A 16 -9.49 -39.12 28.59
N THR A 17 -8.65 -38.61 29.49
CA THR A 17 -8.63 -37.22 29.91
C THR A 17 -8.02 -36.41 28.77
N ASP A 18 -8.84 -35.54 28.20
CA ASP A 18 -8.43 -34.58 27.18
C ASP A 18 -7.22 -33.77 27.71
N PRO A 19 -6.04 -33.82 27.06
CA PRO A 19 -4.86 -33.11 27.54
C PRO A 19 -5.06 -31.59 27.61
N TRP A 20 -6.05 -31.03 26.91
CA TRP A 20 -6.40 -29.62 27.00
C TRP A 20 -7.11 -29.25 28.32
N SER A 21 -7.71 -30.22 28.99
CA SER A 21 -8.39 -30.05 30.27
C SER A 21 -7.45 -30.09 31.48
N GLU A 22 -6.19 -30.50 31.29
CA GLU A 22 -5.18 -30.49 32.34
C GLU A 22 -4.96 -29.06 32.84
N THR A 23 -4.81 -28.92 34.16
CA THR A 23 -4.56 -27.63 34.80
C THR A 23 -3.08 -27.43 35.05
N VAL A 24 -2.65 -26.19 34.87
CA VAL A 24 -1.30 -25.72 35.17
C VAL A 24 -1.41 -24.63 36.21
N TRP A 25 -0.62 -24.78 37.27
CA TRP A 25 -0.46 -23.75 38.30
C TRP A 25 0.57 -22.72 37.84
N PHE A 26 0.14 -21.49 37.57
CA PHE A 26 1.07 -20.39 37.37
C PHE A 26 1.48 -19.82 38.72
N SER A 27 2.79 -19.72 38.98
CA SER A 27 3.30 -19.10 40.21
C SER A 27 4.61 -18.36 39.94
N LEU A 28 4.75 -17.22 40.61
CA LEU A 28 5.97 -16.42 40.62
C LEU A 28 7.04 -16.93 41.59
N ASP A 29 6.71 -17.85 42.49
CA ASP A 29 7.64 -18.36 43.51
C ASP A 29 8.85 -19.07 42.89
N TYR A 30 8.64 -19.74 41.76
CA TYR A 30 9.70 -20.42 41.03
C TYR A 30 10.45 -19.49 40.05
N HIS A 31 9.97 -18.25 39.89
CA HIS A 31 10.54 -17.31 38.94
C HIS A 31 11.73 -16.56 39.56
N ARG A 32 12.94 -16.94 39.15
CA ARG A 32 14.20 -16.35 39.62
C ARG A 32 14.35 -14.89 39.16
N GLY A 33 13.64 -13.97 39.81
CA GLY A 33 13.65 -12.55 39.43
C GLY A 33 12.27 -11.92 39.40
N GLN A 34 11.45 -12.15 40.44
CA GLN A 34 10.11 -11.58 40.57
C GLN A 34 10.07 -10.06 40.30
N ASN A 35 11.04 -9.31 40.83
CA ASN A 35 11.16 -7.87 40.59
C ASN A 35 11.34 -7.52 39.10
N LEU A 36 12.07 -8.34 38.34
CA LEU A 36 12.25 -8.15 36.90
C LEU A 36 10.95 -8.43 36.15
N PHE A 37 10.21 -9.45 36.57
CA PHE A 37 8.91 -9.79 36.01
C PHE A 37 7.87 -8.69 36.24
N TYR A 38 7.79 -8.12 37.45
CA TYR A 38 6.90 -6.97 37.71
C TYR A 38 7.27 -5.75 36.86
N GLY A 39 8.57 -5.52 36.65
CA GLY A 39 9.02 -4.49 35.72
C GLY A 39 8.53 -4.74 34.30
N GLN A 40 8.66 -5.97 33.81
CA GLN A 40 8.19 -6.38 32.49
C GLN A 40 6.69 -6.14 32.34
N PHE A 41 5.90 -6.63 33.30
CA PHE A 41 4.46 -6.45 33.34
C PHE A 41 4.04 -4.98 33.30
N ALA A 42 4.70 -4.12 34.08
CA ALA A 42 4.44 -2.68 34.06
C ALA A 42 4.70 -2.06 32.68
N PHE A 43 5.79 -2.43 32.01
CA PHE A 43 6.09 -1.92 30.66
C PHE A 43 5.16 -2.50 29.58
N SER A 44 4.65 -3.73 29.73
CA SER A 44 3.59 -4.27 28.86
C SER A 44 2.32 -3.43 28.94
N ILE A 45 1.89 -3.06 30.16
CA ILE A 45 0.73 -2.17 30.37
C ILE A 45 0.98 -0.78 29.75
N LEU A 46 2.14 -0.18 30.00
CA LEU A 46 2.51 1.12 29.41
C LEU A 46 2.53 1.06 27.87
N SER A 47 3.02 -0.04 27.30
CA SER A 47 3.01 -0.27 25.85
C SER A 47 1.59 -0.34 25.29
N LEU A 48 0.68 -1.06 25.96
CA LEU A 48 -0.72 -1.12 25.56
C LEU A 48 -1.37 0.27 25.59
N LEU A 49 -1.18 1.03 26.68
CA LEU A 49 -1.73 2.39 26.81
C LEU A 49 -1.21 3.33 25.71
N ALA A 50 0.08 3.26 25.40
CA ALA A 50 0.68 4.04 24.33
C ALA A 50 0.09 3.66 22.95
N LEU A 51 -0.05 2.37 22.66
CA LEU A 51 -0.65 1.88 21.41
C LEU A 51 -2.11 2.32 21.25
N ILE A 52 -2.91 2.28 22.32
CA ILE A 52 -4.29 2.81 22.32
C ILE A 52 -4.29 4.31 22.04
N GLY A 53 -3.39 5.07 22.68
CA GLY A 53 -3.22 6.50 22.42
C GLY A 53 -2.91 6.80 20.94
N PHE A 54 -1.98 6.04 20.35
CA PHE A 54 -1.67 6.13 18.92
C PHE A 54 -2.85 5.74 18.04
N PHE A 55 -3.61 4.71 18.41
CA PHE A 55 -4.81 4.31 17.67
C PHE A 55 -5.86 5.42 17.66
N ILE A 56 -6.12 6.05 18.81
CA ILE A 56 -7.01 7.22 18.90
C ILE A 56 -6.48 8.37 18.04
N TRP A 57 -5.17 8.63 18.06
CA TRP A 57 -4.55 9.65 17.21
C TRP A 57 -4.74 9.33 15.71
N THR A 58 -4.54 8.08 15.26
CA THR A 58 -4.81 7.70 13.87
C THR A 58 -6.27 7.98 13.47
N CYS A 59 -7.22 7.72 14.37
CA CYS A 59 -8.64 7.96 14.11
C CYS A 59 -8.99 9.45 13.97
N LYS A 60 -8.22 10.34 14.59
CA LYS A 60 -8.39 11.80 14.48
C LYS A 60 -7.90 12.37 13.14
N ILE A 61 -7.06 11.66 12.38
CA ILE A 61 -6.60 12.10 11.06
C ILE A 61 -7.74 11.91 10.04
N LYS A 62 -8.32 13.02 9.57
CA LYS A 62 -9.56 13.06 8.77
C LYS A 62 -9.48 12.30 7.44
N ASN A 63 -8.29 12.23 6.82
CA ASN A 63 -8.13 11.62 5.50
C ASN A 63 -7.52 10.21 5.60
N ARG A 64 -8.37 9.19 5.43
CA ARG A 64 -8.00 7.77 5.51
C ARG A 64 -7.30 7.27 4.24
N ASN A 65 -6.12 7.82 4.00
CA ASN A 65 -5.20 7.36 2.98
C ASN A 65 -4.78 5.90 3.21
N LEU A 66 -4.35 5.22 2.14
CA LEU A 66 -3.87 3.83 2.18
C LEU A 66 -2.85 3.53 3.31
N PRO A 67 -1.77 4.32 3.53
CA PRO A 67 -0.84 4.09 4.64
C PRO A 67 -1.51 4.21 6.00
N LEU A 68 -2.47 5.13 6.17
CA LEU A 68 -3.19 5.28 7.44
C LEU A 68 -4.05 4.04 7.73
N LYS A 69 -4.68 3.45 6.71
CA LYS A 69 -5.42 2.19 6.86
C LYS A 69 -4.51 1.03 7.27
N GLY A 70 -3.33 0.93 6.65
CA GLY A 70 -2.30 -0.04 7.04
C GLY A 70 -1.85 0.16 8.49
N LEU A 71 -1.64 1.40 8.90
CA LEU A 71 -1.25 1.77 10.26
C LEU A 71 -2.33 1.42 11.29
N MET A 72 -3.61 1.70 11.00
CA MET A 72 -4.71 1.28 11.86
C MET A 72 -4.72 -0.25 12.03
N GLY A 73 -4.52 -1.01 10.94
CA GLY A 73 -4.38 -2.46 11.01
C GLY A 73 -3.22 -2.92 11.88
N ALA A 74 -2.03 -2.33 11.69
CA ALA A 74 -0.84 -2.64 12.48
C ALA A 74 -1.05 -2.38 13.97
N LEU A 75 -1.61 -1.21 14.32
CA LEU A 75 -1.90 -0.85 15.71
C LEU A 75 -2.94 -1.78 16.33
N THR A 76 -4.02 -2.13 15.62
CA THR A 76 -5.00 -3.11 16.11
C THR A 76 -4.33 -4.46 16.40
N CYS A 77 -3.48 -4.95 15.50
CA CYS A 77 -2.74 -6.18 15.72
C CYS A 77 -1.84 -6.10 16.97
N PHE A 78 -1.06 -5.04 17.13
CA PHE A 78 -0.22 -4.88 18.33
C PHE A 78 -1.03 -4.72 19.63
N ILE A 79 -2.17 -4.02 19.60
CA ILE A 79 -3.08 -3.92 20.75
C ILE A 79 -3.59 -5.32 21.13
N CYS A 80 -4.07 -6.11 20.17
CA CYS A 80 -4.53 -7.48 20.43
C CYS A 80 -3.39 -8.35 20.98
N ALA A 81 -2.18 -8.25 20.43
CA ALA A 81 -1.02 -8.99 20.93
C ALA A 81 -0.67 -8.59 22.38
N GLN A 82 -0.67 -7.29 22.68
CA GLN A 82 -0.37 -6.77 24.02
C GLN A 82 -1.44 -7.14 25.05
N ILE A 83 -2.72 -7.15 24.67
CA ILE A 83 -3.79 -7.64 25.56
C ILE A 83 -3.56 -9.11 25.94
N ASN A 84 -3.21 -9.97 24.97
CA ASN A 84 -2.91 -11.38 25.27
C ASN A 84 -1.65 -11.52 26.14
N THR A 85 -0.63 -10.67 25.90
CA THR A 85 0.60 -10.63 26.71
C THR A 85 0.28 -10.29 28.17
N ILE A 86 -0.47 -9.20 28.40
CA ILE A 86 -0.86 -8.74 29.73
C ILE A 86 -1.77 -9.76 30.42
N ALA A 87 -2.69 -10.40 29.69
CA ALA A 87 -3.54 -11.45 30.24
C ALA A 87 -2.69 -12.62 30.74
N TRP A 88 -1.72 -13.07 29.95
CA TRP A 88 -0.79 -14.13 30.34
C TRP A 88 0.08 -13.71 31.54
N GLU A 89 0.65 -12.51 31.55
CA GLU A 89 1.44 -12.00 32.67
C GLU A 89 0.60 -11.85 33.95
N ALA A 90 -0.66 -11.42 33.84
CA ALA A 90 -1.58 -11.29 34.97
C ALA A 90 -1.92 -12.65 35.61
N LEU A 91 -1.97 -13.74 34.84
CA LEU A 91 -2.18 -15.09 35.40
C LEU A 91 -1.02 -15.52 36.31
N TYR A 92 0.22 -15.12 35.98
CA TYR A 92 1.38 -15.35 36.85
C TYR A 92 1.32 -14.51 38.13
N VAL A 93 0.92 -13.23 38.01
CA VAL A 93 0.77 -12.35 39.19
C VAL A 93 -0.36 -12.81 40.10
N ALA A 94 -1.44 -13.34 39.54
CA ALA A 94 -2.60 -13.82 40.30
C ALA A 94 -2.40 -15.21 40.91
N GLU A 95 -1.27 -15.87 40.64
CA GLU A 95 -1.00 -17.26 41.02
C GLU A 95 -2.15 -18.21 40.68
N ALA A 96 -2.66 -18.09 39.45
CA ALA A 96 -3.89 -18.76 39.04
C ALA A 96 -3.62 -20.18 38.54
N GLU A 97 -4.49 -21.12 38.95
CA GLU A 97 -4.66 -22.41 38.29
C GLU A 97 -5.50 -22.23 37.04
N VAL A 98 -4.96 -22.56 35.87
CA VAL A 98 -5.71 -22.49 34.61
C VAL A 98 -5.51 -23.73 33.76
N THR A 99 -6.48 -24.02 32.91
CA THR A 99 -6.41 -25.12 31.94
C THR A 99 -5.43 -24.80 30.80
N MET A 100 -4.88 -25.84 30.16
CA MET A 100 -3.97 -25.73 29.01
C MET A 100 -4.53 -24.92 27.83
N TYR A 101 -5.82 -24.58 27.81
CA TYR A 101 -6.41 -23.63 26.85
C TYR A 101 -5.73 -22.26 26.81
N TYR A 102 -4.98 -21.85 27.84
CA TYR A 102 -4.17 -20.61 27.79
C TYR A 102 -3.18 -20.60 26.61
N VAL A 103 -2.75 -21.78 26.13
CA VAL A 103 -1.86 -21.93 24.97
C VAL A 103 -2.48 -21.32 23.70
N ILE A 104 -3.81 -21.31 23.57
CA ILE A 104 -4.50 -20.64 22.45
C ILE A 104 -4.26 -19.14 22.48
N SER A 105 -4.24 -18.53 23.68
CA SER A 105 -3.93 -17.09 23.82
C SER A 105 -2.50 -16.78 23.38
N LEU A 106 -1.54 -17.67 23.67
CA LEU A 106 -0.15 -17.54 23.20
C LEU A 106 -0.05 -17.67 21.66
N MET A 107 -0.79 -18.60 21.05
CA MET A 107 -0.87 -18.72 19.59
C MET A 107 -1.42 -17.43 18.96
N LEU A 108 -2.48 -16.84 19.54
CA LEU A 108 -3.06 -15.58 19.07
C LEU A 108 -2.10 -14.41 19.26
N GLN A 109 -1.43 -14.32 20.40
CA GLN A 109 -0.40 -13.31 20.68
C GLN A 109 0.69 -13.33 19.59
N ASN A 110 1.23 -14.52 19.28
CA ASN A 110 2.25 -14.67 18.25
C ASN A 110 1.73 -14.27 16.86
N PHE A 111 0.55 -14.76 16.48
CA PHE A 111 -0.08 -14.41 15.20
C PHE A 111 -0.26 -12.89 15.04
N PHE A 112 -0.84 -12.22 16.04
CA PHE A 112 -1.07 -10.79 16.00
C PHE A 112 0.23 -9.99 15.98
N THR A 113 1.26 -10.43 16.71
CA THR A 113 2.59 -9.79 16.70
C THR A 113 3.20 -9.83 15.31
N VAL A 114 3.23 -11.02 14.69
CA VAL A 114 3.78 -11.23 13.34
C VAL A 114 3.01 -10.42 12.30
N MET A 115 1.67 -10.41 12.38
CA MET A 115 0.84 -9.59 11.49
C MET A 115 1.08 -8.09 11.66
N GLY A 116 1.25 -7.62 12.91
CA GLY A 116 1.60 -6.23 13.22
C GLY A 116 2.93 -5.81 12.59
N ILE A 117 3.96 -6.68 12.66
CA ILE A 117 5.27 -6.45 12.04
C ILE A 117 5.13 -6.35 10.51
N CYS A 118 4.46 -7.30 9.86
CA CYS A 118 4.22 -7.29 8.41
C CYS A 118 3.53 -6.00 7.95
N LEU A 119 2.46 -5.59 8.65
CA LEU A 119 1.72 -4.37 8.33
C LEU A 119 2.55 -3.11 8.56
N THR A 120 3.47 -3.11 9.52
CA THR A 120 4.39 -1.99 9.76
C THR A 120 5.36 -1.80 8.60
N PHE A 121 5.96 -2.88 8.09
CA PHE A 121 6.78 -2.83 6.86
C PHE A 121 5.98 -2.34 5.66
N TYR A 122 4.74 -2.83 5.49
CA TYR A 122 3.84 -2.35 4.44
C TYR A 122 3.60 -0.84 4.53
N VAL A 123 3.39 -0.29 5.73
CA VAL A 123 3.22 1.15 5.97
C VAL A 123 4.48 1.91 5.57
N PHE A 124 5.66 1.47 6.00
CA PHE A 124 6.93 2.10 5.62
C PHE A 124 7.14 2.14 4.11
N TRP A 125 7.02 1.00 3.42
CA TRP A 125 7.20 0.95 1.97
C TRP A 125 6.14 1.77 1.22
N THR A 126 4.90 1.80 1.71
CA THR A 126 3.84 2.65 1.14
C THR A 126 4.18 4.14 1.28
N LEU A 127 4.70 4.55 2.44
CA LEU A 127 5.15 5.93 2.67
C LEU A 127 6.34 6.25 1.75
N ILE A 128 7.37 5.41 1.71
CA ILE A 128 8.55 5.58 0.85
C ILE A 128 8.16 5.69 -0.62
N ASN A 129 7.30 4.80 -1.13
CA ASN A 129 6.85 4.83 -2.53
C ASN A 129 6.10 6.12 -2.87
N ARG A 130 5.24 6.62 -1.97
CA ARG A 130 4.55 7.91 -2.13
C ARG A 130 5.53 9.06 -2.19
N PHE A 131 6.52 9.04 -1.31
CA PHE A 131 7.60 10.00 -1.22
C PHE A 131 8.44 10.05 -2.50
N LEU A 132 8.83 8.89 -3.02
CA LEU A 132 9.54 8.77 -4.29
C LEU A 132 8.69 9.27 -5.46
N GLY A 133 7.38 9.00 -5.45
CA GLY A 133 6.44 9.50 -6.45
C GLY A 133 6.39 11.03 -6.50
N LEU A 134 6.53 11.71 -5.36
CA LEU A 134 6.62 13.17 -5.33
C LEU A 134 7.96 13.74 -5.82
N LEU A 135 9.03 12.93 -5.77
CA LEU A 135 10.37 13.33 -6.20
C LEU A 135 10.65 13.08 -7.68
N ALA A 136 9.82 12.30 -8.37
CA ALA A 136 10.01 11.99 -9.78
C ALA A 136 9.61 13.19 -10.64
N SER A 137 10.60 13.94 -11.16
CA SER A 137 10.38 15.05 -12.10
C SER A 137 9.76 14.60 -13.41
N SER A 138 9.97 13.34 -13.81
CA SER A 138 9.45 12.75 -15.05
C SER A 138 7.98 12.34 -14.98
N GLY A 139 7.33 12.46 -13.81
CA GLY A 139 5.95 12.01 -13.60
C GLY A 139 5.76 10.49 -13.68
N THR A 140 6.79 9.73 -14.06
CA THR A 140 6.77 8.27 -14.03
C THR A 140 7.25 7.80 -12.66
N PRO A 141 6.42 7.09 -11.88
CA PRO A 141 6.87 6.49 -10.62
C PRO A 141 8.03 5.54 -10.92
N ASN A 142 8.99 5.44 -9.99
CA ASN A 142 10.07 4.47 -10.05
C ASN A 142 9.50 3.05 -9.92
N ALA A 143 8.94 2.52 -11.01
CA ALA A 143 8.25 1.24 -11.06
C ALA A 143 9.14 0.09 -10.55
N SER A 144 10.45 0.20 -10.77
CA SER A 144 11.45 -0.74 -10.25
C SER A 144 11.43 -0.83 -8.72
N VAL A 145 11.50 0.31 -8.02
CA VAL A 145 11.54 0.33 -6.54
C VAL A 145 10.23 -0.19 -5.94
N THR A 146 9.09 0.21 -6.52
CA THR A 146 7.78 -0.29 -6.07
C THR A 146 7.63 -1.80 -6.27
N SER A 147 8.16 -2.32 -7.38
CA SER A 147 8.19 -3.76 -7.66
C SER A 147 9.04 -4.51 -6.63
N ILE A 148 10.24 -4.01 -6.31
CA ILE A 148 11.14 -4.61 -5.31
C ILE A 148 10.46 -4.65 -3.94
N HIS A 149 9.92 -3.54 -3.45
CA HIS A 149 9.21 -3.50 -2.16
C HIS A 149 8.03 -4.49 -2.12
N SER A 150 7.31 -4.65 -3.24
CA SER A 150 6.19 -5.59 -3.32
C SER A 150 6.64 -7.05 -3.22
N LEU A 151 7.77 -7.40 -3.84
CA LEU A 151 8.38 -8.73 -3.74
C LEU A 151 8.91 -9.00 -2.32
N LEU A 152 9.59 -8.03 -1.70
CA LEU A 152 10.07 -8.15 -0.32
C LEU A 152 8.90 -8.31 0.66
N PHE A 153 7.79 -7.59 0.45
CA PHE A 153 6.59 -7.76 1.26
C PHE A 153 5.98 -9.16 1.13
N ALA A 154 5.85 -9.68 -0.10
CA ALA A 154 5.35 -11.03 -0.33
C ALA A 154 6.22 -12.08 0.36
N LEU A 155 7.55 -11.92 0.28
CA LEU A 155 8.51 -12.80 0.96
C LEU A 155 8.33 -12.76 2.48
N ILE A 156 8.27 -11.58 3.09
CA ILE A 156 8.01 -11.43 4.54
C ILE A 156 6.72 -12.16 4.92
N VAL A 157 5.62 -11.93 4.19
CA VAL A 157 4.31 -12.52 4.54
C VAL A 157 4.36 -14.04 4.51
N VAL A 158 4.98 -14.64 3.50
CA VAL A 158 5.12 -16.10 3.41
C VAL A 158 5.94 -16.66 4.57
N MET A 159 7.06 -16.04 4.91
CA MET A 159 7.91 -16.48 6.03
C MET A 159 7.24 -16.29 7.39
N SER A 160 6.51 -15.19 7.56
CA SER A 160 5.70 -14.89 8.74
C SER A 160 4.57 -15.91 8.95
N LEU A 161 3.89 -16.31 7.87
CA LEU A 161 2.85 -17.33 7.92
C LEU A 161 3.42 -18.71 8.25
N SER A 162 4.58 -19.07 7.68
CA SER A 162 5.24 -20.35 8.00
C SER A 162 5.71 -20.40 9.45
N GLN A 163 6.24 -19.29 9.97
CA GLN A 163 6.59 -19.15 11.39
C GLN A 163 5.36 -19.34 12.29
N THR A 164 4.25 -18.69 11.96
CA THR A 164 3.00 -18.81 12.73
C THR A 164 2.50 -20.26 12.72
N ALA A 165 2.49 -20.91 11.55
CA ALA A 165 2.06 -22.29 11.42
C ALA A 165 2.92 -23.23 12.27
N LEU A 166 4.25 -23.10 12.21
CA LEU A 166 5.16 -23.90 13.03
C LEU A 166 5.03 -23.60 14.53
N TYR A 167 4.76 -22.35 14.90
CA TYR A 167 4.49 -21.99 16.28
C TYR A 167 3.21 -22.65 16.80
N ILE A 168 2.14 -22.69 16.00
CA ILE A 168 0.88 -23.38 16.33
C ILE A 168 1.15 -24.89 16.50
N VAL A 169 1.82 -25.53 15.54
CA VAL A 169 2.15 -26.97 15.63
C VAL A 169 3.01 -27.25 16.88
N SER A 170 4.01 -26.44 17.16
CA SER A 170 4.84 -26.58 18.36
C SER A 170 4.06 -26.37 19.65
N SER A 171 3.07 -25.48 19.64
CA SER A 171 2.24 -25.17 20.81
C SER A 171 1.21 -26.27 21.08
N VAL A 172 0.61 -26.85 20.04
CA VAL A 172 -0.23 -28.05 20.17
C VAL A 172 0.60 -29.24 20.64
N GLY A 173 1.78 -29.44 20.05
CA GLY A 173 2.68 -30.52 20.45
C GLY A 173 3.14 -30.43 21.90
N MET A 174 3.22 -29.22 22.47
CA MET A 174 3.55 -28.99 23.88
C MET A 174 2.43 -29.51 24.80
N VAL A 175 1.17 -29.39 24.39
CA VAL A 175 0.02 -29.93 25.14
C VAL A 175 -0.08 -31.45 24.99
N THR A 176 0.32 -32.02 23.84
CA THR A 176 0.24 -33.46 23.57
C THR A 176 1.56 -34.22 23.79
N GLU A 177 2.55 -33.62 24.43
CA GLU A 177 3.90 -34.19 24.69
C GLU A 177 4.71 -34.64 23.44
N GLN A 178 4.35 -34.22 22.22
CA GLN A 178 4.99 -34.64 20.96
C GLN A 178 5.78 -33.50 20.26
N TYR A 179 6.60 -32.72 20.99
CA TYR A 179 7.12 -31.44 20.47
C TYR A 179 8.64 -31.35 20.17
N ALA A 180 9.45 -32.35 20.53
CA ALA A 180 10.91 -32.20 20.54
C ALA A 180 11.52 -31.87 19.15
N THR A 181 11.07 -32.54 18.09
CA THR A 181 11.60 -32.33 16.72
C THR A 181 11.17 -31.00 16.12
N VAL A 182 9.90 -30.62 16.29
CA VAL A 182 9.33 -29.37 15.73
C VAL A 182 9.97 -28.13 16.34
N ARG A 183 10.28 -28.18 17.65
CA ARG A 183 10.87 -27.05 18.37
C ARG A 183 12.21 -26.59 17.78
N MET A 184 13.06 -27.54 17.37
CA MET A 184 14.37 -27.21 16.78
C MET A 184 14.23 -26.48 15.44
N HIS A 185 13.28 -26.89 14.61
CA HIS A 185 12.99 -26.22 13.34
C HIS A 185 12.41 -24.81 13.57
N LEU A 186 11.53 -24.66 14.56
CA LEU A 186 10.94 -23.38 14.92
C LEU A 186 12.00 -22.37 15.39
N VAL A 187 12.94 -22.76 16.25
CA VAL A 187 14.02 -21.87 16.73
C VAL A 187 14.90 -21.38 15.57
N ARG A 188 15.28 -22.28 14.64
CA ARG A 188 16.07 -21.92 13.46
C ARG A 188 15.31 -20.98 12.52
N LEU A 189 14.03 -21.24 12.28
CA LEU A 189 13.19 -20.38 11.46
C LEU A 189 13.01 -19.00 12.10
N ASN A 190 12.73 -18.94 13.40
CA ASN A 190 12.63 -17.69 14.16
C ASN A 190 13.93 -16.88 14.01
N ALA A 191 15.09 -17.50 14.22
CA ALA A 191 16.39 -16.84 14.06
C ALA A 191 16.58 -16.26 12.66
N ALA A 192 16.33 -17.05 11.61
CA ALA A 192 16.42 -16.57 10.23
C ALA A 192 15.46 -15.39 9.96
N LEU A 193 14.23 -15.48 10.47
CA LEU A 193 13.22 -14.46 10.25
C LEU A 193 13.51 -13.14 10.99
N TYR A 194 14.04 -13.19 12.22
CA TYR A 194 14.48 -11.96 12.91
C TYR A 194 15.68 -11.30 12.22
N ILE A 195 16.61 -12.09 11.68
CA ILE A 195 17.70 -11.56 10.85
C ILE A 195 17.13 -10.88 9.60
N ILE A 196 16.16 -11.49 8.94
CA ILE A 196 15.51 -10.91 7.76
C ILE A 196 14.76 -9.61 8.12
N TYR A 197 14.01 -9.58 9.22
CA TYR A 197 13.37 -8.35 9.70
C TYR A 197 14.38 -7.24 9.97
N TRP A 198 15.50 -7.58 10.59
CA TRP A 198 16.59 -6.63 10.81
C TRP A 198 17.16 -6.09 9.49
N LEU A 199 17.48 -6.96 8.52
CA LEU A 199 17.98 -6.53 7.21
C LEU A 199 16.97 -5.68 6.42
N LEU A 200 15.69 -6.01 6.48
CA LEU A 200 14.64 -5.21 5.82
C LEU A 200 14.42 -3.88 6.53
N SER A 201 14.61 -3.81 7.85
CA SER A 201 14.59 -2.53 8.58
C SER A 201 15.77 -1.62 8.20
N LEU A 202 16.95 -2.19 7.89
CA LEU A 202 18.09 -1.44 7.33
C LEU A 202 17.77 -0.85 5.97
N GLU A 203 17.05 -1.60 5.12
CA GLU A 203 16.60 -1.11 3.83
C GLU A 203 15.64 0.08 3.97
N VAL A 204 14.66 0.00 4.88
CA VAL A 204 13.76 1.11 5.22
C VAL A 204 14.54 2.35 5.70
N VAL A 205 15.57 2.16 6.54
CA VAL A 205 16.45 3.26 6.99
C VAL A 205 17.23 3.86 5.81
N GLY A 206 17.87 3.03 4.98
CA GLY A 206 18.63 3.46 3.81
C GLY A 206 17.78 4.25 2.82
N CYS A 207 16.58 3.76 2.51
CA CYS A 207 15.60 4.47 1.69
C CYS A 207 15.20 5.80 2.31
N SER A 208 14.97 5.85 3.63
CA SER A 208 14.60 7.09 4.34
C SER A 208 15.72 8.14 4.30
N PHE A 209 16.99 7.73 4.44
CA PHE A 209 18.15 8.62 4.28
C PHE A 209 18.34 9.14 2.86
N TYR A 210 18.15 8.26 1.86
CA TYR A 210 18.17 8.67 0.44
C TYR A 210 17.10 9.74 0.17
N MET A 211 15.89 9.51 0.69
CA MET A 211 14.78 10.45 0.60
C MET A 211 15.11 11.83 1.20
N LEU A 212 15.70 11.88 2.40
CA LEU A 212 16.12 13.13 3.02
C LEU A 212 17.22 13.84 2.22
N SER A 213 18.19 13.09 1.70
CA SER A 213 19.28 13.65 0.90
C SER A 213 18.73 14.31 -0.36
N LYS A 214 17.79 13.66 -1.05
CA LYS A 214 17.15 14.22 -2.24
C LYS A 214 16.20 15.37 -1.92
N ALA A 215 15.52 15.32 -0.77
CA ALA A 215 14.69 16.43 -0.29
C ALA A 215 15.50 17.71 0.02
N ARG A 216 16.81 17.61 0.29
CA ARG A 216 17.69 18.79 0.43
C ARG A 216 17.99 19.48 -0.89
N SER A 217 18.04 18.72 -1.99
CA SER A 217 18.41 19.24 -3.32
C SER A 217 17.27 19.98 -4.02
N HIS A 218 16.02 19.67 -3.70
CA HIS A 218 14.84 20.31 -4.29
C HIS A 218 14.19 21.25 -3.27
N ARG A 219 13.60 22.35 -3.76
CA ARG A 219 12.83 23.34 -2.97
C ARG A 219 11.52 22.74 -2.43
N PHE A 220 11.63 21.74 -1.54
CA PHE A 220 10.46 21.25 -0.81
C PHE A 220 10.02 22.28 0.22
N VAL A 221 8.71 22.49 0.29
CA VAL A 221 8.06 23.43 1.21
C VAL A 221 8.26 23.02 2.68
N SER A 222 8.48 21.73 2.98
CA SER A 222 8.89 21.31 4.34
C SER A 222 9.78 20.06 4.39
N LYS A 223 10.80 20.09 5.24
CA LYS A 223 11.68 18.93 5.57
C LYS A 223 11.05 18.01 6.64
N ALA A 224 10.03 18.51 7.34
CA ALA A 224 9.42 17.87 8.50
C ALA A 224 8.93 16.42 8.29
N PRO A 225 8.21 16.08 7.21
CA PRO A 225 7.71 14.71 7.07
C PRO A 225 8.83 13.71 6.76
N ALA A 226 9.89 14.14 6.04
CA ALA A 226 11.05 13.29 5.78
C ALA A 226 11.86 13.02 7.06
N THR A 227 12.04 14.03 7.91
CA THR A 227 12.71 13.85 9.22
C THR A 227 11.90 12.96 10.16
N ALA A 228 10.57 13.09 10.16
CA ALA A 228 9.70 12.23 10.96
C ALA A 228 9.76 10.76 10.50
N LEU A 229 9.81 10.53 9.18
CA LEU A 229 9.95 9.18 8.61
C LEU A 229 11.29 8.53 8.97
N ILE A 230 12.40 9.29 8.94
CA ILE A 230 13.71 8.78 9.37
C ILE A 230 13.70 8.40 10.85
N ASN A 231 13.16 9.27 11.72
CA ASN A 231 13.08 8.97 13.14
C ASN A 231 12.26 7.69 13.40
N ALA A 232 11.16 7.50 12.67
CA ALA A 232 10.40 6.26 12.72
C ALA A 232 11.21 5.06 12.24
N ALA A 233 11.91 5.17 11.11
CA ALA A 233 12.70 4.09 10.52
C ALA A 233 13.85 3.66 11.43
N VAL A 234 14.59 4.62 12.01
CA VAL A 234 15.67 4.34 12.96
C VAL A 234 15.13 3.67 14.22
N SER A 235 13.99 4.14 14.73
CA SER A 235 13.36 3.50 15.89
C SER A 235 12.94 2.07 15.58
N TRP A 236 12.31 1.85 14.42
CA TRP A 236 11.91 0.53 13.97
C TRP A 236 13.09 -0.42 13.74
N PHE A 237 14.21 0.11 13.23
CA PHE A 237 15.45 -0.65 13.12
C PHE A 237 15.91 -1.18 14.48
N VAL A 238 15.87 -0.38 15.54
CA VAL A 238 16.27 -0.85 16.89
C VAL A 238 15.31 -1.91 17.43
N VAL A 239 14.01 -1.78 17.15
CA VAL A 239 12.98 -2.79 17.49
C VAL A 239 13.28 -4.13 16.82
N CYS A 240 13.70 -4.14 15.55
CA CYS A 240 14.05 -5.37 14.83
C CYS A 240 15.45 -5.89 15.21
N PHE A 241 16.40 -5.01 15.49
CA PHE A 241 17.77 -5.35 15.84
C PHE A 241 17.88 -6.06 17.19
N THR A 242 17.14 -5.59 18.20
CA THR A 242 17.19 -6.13 19.57
C THR A 242 16.91 -7.63 19.65
N PRO A 243 15.77 -8.16 19.14
CA PRO A 243 15.51 -9.60 19.17
C PRO A 243 16.47 -10.39 18.26
N ALA A 244 16.94 -9.81 17.15
CA ALA A 244 17.93 -10.45 16.29
C ALA A 244 19.26 -10.66 17.04
N VAL A 245 19.75 -9.65 17.76
CA VAL A 245 20.97 -9.76 18.58
C VAL A 245 20.80 -10.80 19.67
N ILE A 246 19.71 -10.78 20.43
CA ILE A 246 19.45 -11.74 21.50
C ILE A 246 19.43 -13.17 20.94
N ILE A 247 18.75 -13.40 19.82
CA ILE A 247 18.64 -14.74 19.23
C ILE A 247 19.97 -15.20 18.63
N ILE A 248 20.74 -14.34 17.98
CA ILE A 248 22.08 -14.70 17.49
C ILE A 248 23.00 -15.05 18.66
N ALA A 249 22.99 -14.22 19.71
CA ALA A 249 23.85 -14.38 20.87
C ALA A 249 23.49 -15.60 21.75
N TYR A 250 22.22 -15.98 21.84
CA TYR A 250 21.79 -17.01 22.79
C TYR A 250 21.15 -18.24 22.17
N SER A 251 20.71 -18.19 20.92
CA SER A 251 20.15 -19.38 20.24
C SER A 251 21.13 -20.00 19.24
N LEU A 252 22.00 -19.21 18.61
CA LEU A 252 22.94 -19.72 17.59
C LEU A 252 24.35 -19.98 18.14
N THR A 253 24.82 -19.18 19.09
CA THR A 253 26.22 -19.23 19.55
C THR A 253 26.38 -19.93 20.90
N PHE A 254 25.44 -19.74 21.83
CA PHE A 254 25.48 -20.36 23.16
C PHE A 254 24.44 -21.46 23.31
N THR A 255 24.80 -22.53 24.03
CA THR A 255 23.88 -23.60 24.48
C THR A 255 23.19 -23.28 25.80
N ASN A 256 23.44 -22.12 26.39
CA ASN A 256 22.89 -21.71 27.68
C ASN A 256 21.60 -20.89 27.53
N ARG A 257 20.71 -21.01 28.51
CA ARG A 257 19.54 -20.13 28.66
C ARG A 257 20.00 -18.68 28.78
N TRP A 258 19.34 -17.76 28.08
CA TRP A 258 19.66 -16.34 28.19
C TRP A 258 19.33 -15.79 29.59
N PRO A 259 20.07 -14.79 30.10
CA PRO A 259 19.79 -14.17 31.37
C PRO A 259 18.41 -13.51 31.45
N LEU A 260 17.71 -13.68 32.57
CA LEU A 260 16.34 -13.17 32.79
C LEU A 260 16.23 -11.63 32.72
N TYR A 261 17.30 -10.89 33.03
CA TYR A 261 17.29 -9.43 32.89
C TYR A 261 17.13 -8.96 31.45
N LEU A 262 17.48 -9.81 30.45
CA LEU A 262 17.35 -9.45 29.05
C LEU A 262 15.89 -9.37 28.61
N ASP A 263 14.99 -10.11 29.24
CA ASP A 263 13.55 -10.03 28.94
C ASP A 263 13.01 -8.64 29.33
N LEU A 264 13.34 -8.18 30.55
CA LEU A 264 13.01 -6.82 31.00
C LEU A 264 13.62 -5.75 30.09
N VAL A 265 14.93 -5.85 29.80
CA VAL A 265 15.63 -4.88 28.95
C VAL A 265 15.03 -4.84 27.55
N SER A 266 14.70 -6.01 26.98
CA SER A 266 14.07 -6.13 25.67
C SER A 266 12.72 -5.42 25.64
N VAL A 267 11.87 -5.61 26.64
CA VAL A 267 10.55 -4.95 26.71
C VAL A 267 10.68 -3.43 26.91
N ILE A 268 11.62 -2.96 27.72
CA ILE A 268 11.90 -1.52 27.90
C ILE A 268 12.34 -0.89 26.58
N ILE A 269 13.30 -1.51 25.89
CA ILE A 269 13.81 -1.03 24.59
C ILE A 269 12.66 -1.03 23.57
N GLN A 270 11.89 -2.12 23.48
CA GLN A 270 10.75 -2.21 22.58
C GLN A 270 9.72 -1.12 22.85
N PHE A 271 9.37 -0.84 24.10
CA PHE A 271 8.45 0.23 24.47
C PHE A 271 8.92 1.59 23.93
N ILE A 272 10.17 1.98 24.26
CA ILE A 272 10.73 3.29 23.88
C ILE A 272 10.74 3.44 22.35
N PHE A 273 11.18 2.42 21.63
CA PHE A 273 11.32 2.51 20.19
C PHE A 273 10.01 2.23 19.43
N TRP A 274 9.03 1.55 20.00
CA TRP A 274 7.66 1.52 19.47
C TRP A 274 7.02 2.90 19.55
N VAL A 275 7.16 3.60 20.69
CA VAL A 275 6.71 4.98 20.83
C VAL A 275 7.35 5.87 19.77
N GLY A 276 8.67 5.77 19.57
CA GLY A 276 9.38 6.49 18.50
C GLY A 276 8.88 6.15 17.09
N THR A 277 8.69 4.87 16.81
CA THR A 277 8.21 4.37 15.50
C THR A 277 6.84 4.94 15.16
N PHE A 278 5.84 4.73 16.02
CA PHE A 278 4.47 5.13 15.72
C PHE A 278 4.28 6.64 15.77
N THR A 279 4.98 7.35 16.67
CA THR A 279 4.99 8.82 16.68
C THR A 279 5.54 9.37 15.37
N GLY A 280 6.67 8.84 14.88
CA GLY A 280 7.27 9.31 13.62
C GLY A 280 6.39 9.01 12.39
N ILE A 281 5.77 7.82 12.33
CA ILE A 281 4.82 7.48 11.24
C ILE A 281 3.60 8.42 11.29
N LEU A 282 3.02 8.64 12.47
CA LEU A 282 1.85 9.52 12.65
C LEU A 282 2.16 10.97 12.27
N MET A 283 3.29 11.51 12.75
CA MET A 283 3.75 12.85 12.41
C MET A 283 4.01 12.99 10.91
N CYS A 284 4.61 11.96 10.30
CA CYS A 284 4.78 11.90 8.85
C CYS A 284 3.42 11.96 8.13
N CYS A 285 2.44 11.15 8.55
CA CYS A 285 1.11 11.12 7.94
C CYS A 285 0.34 12.44 8.12
N ALA A 286 0.43 13.05 9.31
CA ALA A 286 -0.23 14.32 9.61
C ALA A 286 0.36 15.47 8.78
N LYS A 287 1.69 15.61 8.73
CA LYS A 287 2.35 16.65 7.93
C LYS A 287 2.19 16.45 6.43
N TRP A 288 2.04 15.19 5.99
CA TRP A 288 1.77 14.89 4.60
C TRP A 288 0.38 15.35 4.16
N HIS A 289 -0.60 15.30 5.07
CA HIS A 289 -1.94 15.80 4.81
C HIS A 289 -1.90 17.30 4.47
N ASP A 290 -1.21 18.08 5.29
CA ASP A 290 -1.09 19.53 5.12
C ASP A 290 -0.48 19.89 3.75
N LEU A 291 0.53 19.13 3.28
CA LEU A 291 1.16 19.34 1.97
C LEU A 291 0.26 18.98 0.79
N GLY A 292 -0.65 18.01 0.96
CA GLY A 292 -1.61 17.61 -0.07
C GLY A 292 -2.62 18.71 -0.31
N ASP A 293 -3.18 19.26 0.77
CA ASP A 293 -4.16 20.34 0.70
C ASP A 293 -3.53 21.60 0.05
N GLU A 294 -2.30 21.98 0.41
CA GLU A 294 -1.62 23.13 -0.23
C GLU A 294 -1.49 23.01 -1.75
N ARG A 295 -1.26 21.81 -2.29
CA ARG A 295 -1.18 21.61 -3.74
C ARG A 295 -2.52 21.76 -4.44
N ASP A 296 -3.60 21.34 -3.79
CA ASP A 296 -4.95 21.47 -4.34
C ASP A 296 -5.44 22.93 -4.30
N TYR A 297 -4.91 23.75 -3.38
CA TYR A 297 -5.20 25.18 -3.27
C TYR A 297 -4.18 26.11 -3.95
N ALA A 298 -3.06 25.59 -4.44
CA ALA A 298 -2.08 26.41 -5.16
C ALA A 298 -2.78 27.02 -6.39
N PRO A 299 -2.83 28.37 -6.50
CA PRO A 299 -3.48 29.01 -7.65
C PRO A 299 -2.83 28.45 -8.92
N PRO A 300 -3.63 28.12 -9.96
CA PRO A 300 -3.08 27.65 -11.22
C PRO A 300 -1.99 28.62 -11.63
N GLN A 301 -0.75 28.13 -11.73
CA GLN A 301 0.34 29.00 -12.13
C GLN A 301 -0.10 29.72 -13.39
N PRO A 302 -0.03 31.07 -13.44
CA PRO A 302 -0.43 31.81 -14.61
C PRO A 302 0.37 31.23 -15.76
N GLN A 303 -0.34 30.50 -16.60
CA GLN A 303 0.20 29.90 -17.80
C GLN A 303 0.39 31.11 -18.69
N TYR A 304 1.55 31.77 -18.55
CA TYR A 304 1.91 32.91 -19.36
C TYR A 304 1.63 32.46 -20.80
N PRO A 305 0.75 33.17 -21.53
CA PRO A 305 0.50 32.82 -22.91
C PRO A 305 1.86 32.68 -23.58
N PRO A 306 2.12 31.56 -24.29
CA PRO A 306 3.42 31.35 -24.93
C PRO A 306 3.71 32.64 -25.66
N ALA A 307 4.83 33.29 -25.30
CA ALA A 307 5.17 34.60 -25.82
C ALA A 307 4.93 34.54 -27.32
N GLN A 308 3.90 35.25 -27.80
CA GLN A 308 3.72 35.44 -29.22
C GLN A 308 4.94 36.26 -29.59
N TYR A 309 5.99 35.57 -30.02
CA TYR A 309 7.01 36.14 -30.87
C TYR A 309 6.23 36.66 -32.07
N GLN A 310 5.83 37.93 -32.01
CA GLN A 310 5.56 38.67 -33.23
C GLN A 310 6.86 38.55 -34.02
N PRO A 311 6.84 37.99 -35.24
CA PRO A 311 7.97 38.11 -36.14
C PRO A 311 8.10 39.60 -36.41
N GLN A 312 9.01 40.23 -35.68
CA GLN A 312 9.40 41.60 -35.91
C GLN A 312 10.07 41.57 -37.29
N HIS A 313 9.33 42.02 -38.31
CA HIS A 313 9.88 42.31 -39.62
C HIS A 313 11.08 43.23 -39.37
N MET A 314 12.30 42.71 -39.50
CA MET A 314 13.47 43.55 -39.60
C MET A 314 13.33 44.33 -40.92
N PRO A 315 13.33 45.67 -40.88
CA PRO A 315 13.47 46.45 -42.09
C PRO A 315 14.82 46.11 -42.71
N GLU A 316 14.77 45.71 -43.98
CA GLU A 316 15.92 45.47 -44.82
C GLU A 316 16.63 46.81 -45.05
N GLY A 317 17.73 47.07 -44.33
CA GLY A 317 18.55 48.25 -44.60
C GLY A 317 19.41 48.71 -43.43
N HIS A 318 20.72 48.73 -43.67
CA HIS A 318 21.79 49.33 -42.87
C HIS A 318 22.29 48.54 -41.66
N TYR A 319 23.23 47.62 -41.94
CA TYR A 319 24.22 47.18 -40.97
C TYR A 319 25.23 48.31 -40.70
N PRO A 320 25.49 48.69 -39.44
CA PRO A 320 26.69 49.45 -39.10
C PRO A 320 27.93 48.53 -39.18
N PRO A 321 29.13 49.07 -39.51
CA PRO A 321 30.35 48.28 -39.61
C PRO A 321 30.72 47.71 -38.23
N VAL A 322 30.72 46.39 -38.13
CA VAL A 322 31.21 45.65 -36.97
C VAL A 322 32.74 45.75 -36.97
N GLN A 323 33.29 46.53 -36.04
CA GLN A 323 34.70 46.44 -35.67
C GLN A 323 34.93 45.14 -34.89
N GLN A 324 35.75 44.25 -35.44
CA GLN A 324 36.29 43.09 -34.74
C GLN A 324 37.49 43.52 -33.88
N PRO A 325 37.60 42.98 -32.65
CA PRO A 325 38.91 42.70 -32.06
C PRO A 325 39.11 41.19 -31.85
N TYR A 326 40.17 40.69 -32.48
CA TYR A 326 41.08 39.61 -32.09
C TYR A 326 40.61 38.48 -31.15
N GLY A 327 40.51 37.28 -31.73
CA GLY A 327 41.46 36.18 -31.45
C GLY A 327 41.39 35.46 -30.10
N GLY A 328 40.71 34.31 -30.06
CA GLY A 328 40.90 33.26 -29.07
C GLY A 328 40.65 31.87 -29.69
N PRO A 329 41.50 30.86 -29.46
CA PRO A 329 41.43 29.58 -30.18
C PRO A 329 40.33 28.68 -29.61
N TYR A 330 39.33 28.35 -30.43
CA TYR A 330 38.35 27.31 -30.11
C TYR A 330 38.92 25.93 -30.48
N GLN A 331 39.03 25.07 -29.46
CA GLN A 331 39.21 23.63 -29.62
C GLN A 331 37.95 23.03 -30.28
N GLY A 332 38.14 22.35 -31.41
CA GLY A 332 37.09 21.64 -32.11
C GLY A 332 36.73 20.33 -31.40
N TYR A 333 35.48 20.21 -30.97
CA TYR A 333 34.84 18.92 -30.78
C TYR A 333 34.02 18.59 -32.03
N SER A 334 34.53 17.64 -32.81
CA SER A 334 33.82 17.00 -33.91
C SER A 334 32.70 16.10 -33.36
N ALA A 335 31.45 16.48 -33.63
CA ALA A 335 30.30 15.61 -33.42
C ALA A 335 30.21 14.60 -34.58
N GLN A 336 30.45 13.33 -34.27
CA GLN A 336 30.28 12.20 -35.17
C GLN A 336 28.84 11.66 -35.06
N PRO A 337 28.13 11.33 -36.16
CA PRO A 337 26.78 10.79 -36.09
C PRO A 337 26.81 9.31 -35.68
N GLN A 338 26.18 8.95 -34.57
CA GLN A 338 25.91 7.54 -34.22
C GLN A 338 24.64 7.04 -34.93
N PRO A 339 24.65 5.85 -35.55
CA PRO A 339 23.45 5.20 -36.06
C PRO A 339 22.69 4.51 -34.93
N HIS A 340 21.36 4.67 -34.90
CA HIS A 340 20.48 3.95 -34.01
C HIS A 340 20.44 2.45 -34.35
N GLN A 341 21.03 1.62 -33.50
CA GLN A 341 20.80 0.18 -33.46
C GLN A 341 19.55 -0.12 -32.63
N VAL A 342 18.52 -0.68 -33.28
CA VAL A 342 17.33 -1.23 -32.65
C VAL A 342 17.64 -2.67 -32.24
N SER A 343 17.65 -2.96 -30.94
CA SER A 343 17.77 -4.31 -30.39
C SER A 343 16.40 -4.82 -29.92
N PRO A 344 15.94 -6.02 -30.32
CA PRO A 344 14.64 -6.55 -29.93
C PRO A 344 14.77 -7.42 -28.66
N HIS A 345 14.53 -6.84 -27.48
CA HIS A 345 14.34 -7.63 -26.25
C HIS A 345 13.28 -6.98 -25.33
N HIS A 346 12.03 -6.95 -25.79
CA HIS A 346 10.88 -6.73 -24.92
C HIS A 346 9.68 -7.56 -25.39
N GLN A 347 9.62 -8.82 -24.96
CA GLN A 347 8.39 -9.61 -25.12
C GLN A 347 8.12 -10.66 -24.04
N ALA A 348 8.82 -10.65 -22.89
CA ALA A 348 8.69 -11.71 -21.88
C ALA A 348 8.28 -11.27 -20.46
N VAL A 349 7.70 -10.06 -20.25
CA VAL A 349 7.33 -9.59 -18.89
C VAL A 349 5.84 -9.21 -18.74
N ALA A 350 5.00 -9.55 -19.72
CA ALA A 350 3.59 -9.12 -19.71
C ALA A 350 2.62 -10.05 -18.92
N ASN A 351 3.08 -11.16 -18.34
CA ASN A 351 2.17 -12.18 -17.77
C ASN A 351 2.25 -12.44 -16.26
N LEU A 352 3.04 -11.68 -15.48
CA LEU A 352 3.13 -11.87 -14.01
C LEU A 352 2.23 -10.94 -13.18
N GLY A 353 1.29 -10.23 -13.82
CA GLY A 353 0.44 -9.22 -13.18
C GLY A 353 -0.94 -9.67 -12.69
N ARG A 354 -1.32 -10.95 -12.82
CA ARG A 354 -2.70 -11.41 -12.59
C ARG A 354 -2.94 -12.15 -11.26
N ASP A 355 -1.90 -12.67 -10.62
CA ASP A 355 -2.07 -13.60 -9.48
C ASP A 355 -1.96 -12.93 -8.09
N ASN A 356 -1.63 -11.64 -8.02
CA ASN A 356 -1.60 -10.87 -6.76
C ASN A 356 -2.95 -10.29 -6.33
N ILE A 357 -4.05 -10.60 -7.03
CA ILE A 357 -5.39 -10.06 -6.75
C ILE A 357 -6.12 -10.86 -5.66
N ILE A 358 -5.77 -12.13 -5.45
CA ILE A 358 -6.47 -13.00 -4.49
C ILE A 358 -6.12 -12.64 -3.03
N PHE A 359 -4.88 -12.23 -2.75
CA PHE A 359 -4.45 -11.88 -1.39
C PHE A 359 -4.91 -10.48 -0.94
N ALA A 360 -5.00 -9.52 -1.87
CA ALA A 360 -5.62 -8.22 -1.61
C ALA A 360 -7.16 -8.32 -1.40
N ALA A 361 -7.80 -9.36 -1.97
CA ALA A 361 -9.23 -9.62 -1.77
C ALA A 361 -9.54 -10.15 -0.35
N LEU A 362 -8.65 -10.95 0.24
CA LEU A 362 -8.83 -11.45 1.61
C LEU A 362 -8.80 -10.34 2.67
N ILE A 363 -8.01 -9.28 2.44
CA ILE A 363 -7.94 -8.12 3.34
C ILE A 363 -9.10 -7.12 3.08
N THR A 364 -9.60 -7.02 1.84
CA THR A 364 -10.67 -6.06 1.51
C THR A 364 -12.08 -6.56 1.80
N ASN A 365 -12.34 -7.88 1.76
CA ASN A 365 -13.69 -8.42 1.95
C ASN A 365 -14.27 -8.20 3.36
N SER A 366 -13.43 -8.06 4.40
CA SER A 366 -13.87 -7.79 5.78
C SER A 366 -14.29 -6.33 6.05
N LEU A 367 -14.19 -5.41 5.07
CA LEU A 367 -14.48 -3.96 5.23
C LEU A 367 -15.53 -3.42 4.25
N SER A 368 -16.32 -4.32 3.64
CA SER A 368 -17.10 -4.07 2.43
C SER A 368 -18.30 -3.11 2.47
N PRO A 369 -18.87 -2.59 3.59
CA PRO A 369 -20.01 -1.69 3.45
C PRO A 369 -19.65 -0.23 3.09
N LEU A 370 -18.39 0.20 3.16
CA LEU A 370 -18.05 1.65 3.17
C LEU A 370 -17.36 2.21 1.92
N THR A 371 -17.19 1.43 0.84
CA THR A 371 -16.53 1.89 -0.39
C THR A 371 -17.41 1.84 -1.63
N GLN A 372 -18.62 2.41 -1.56
CA GLN A 372 -19.33 2.81 -2.78
C GLN A 372 -18.77 4.16 -3.26
N GLN A 373 -17.82 4.07 -4.20
CA GLN A 373 -17.28 5.22 -4.93
C GLN A 373 -18.43 6.09 -5.48
N ILE A 374 -18.47 7.38 -5.11
CA ILE A 374 -19.47 8.37 -5.53
C ILE A 374 -19.34 8.60 -7.04
N LYS A 375 -19.92 7.73 -7.85
CA LYS A 375 -20.12 7.93 -9.28
C LYS A 375 -21.58 8.31 -9.46
N MET A 376 -21.85 9.60 -9.66
CA MET A 376 -23.18 10.18 -9.92
C MET A 376 -23.70 9.76 -11.31
N VAL A 377 -23.74 8.46 -11.59
CA VAL A 377 -24.18 7.87 -12.86
C VAL A 377 -25.09 6.69 -12.55
N CYS A 378 -26.33 6.73 -13.04
CA CYS A 378 -27.26 5.63 -12.83
C CYS A 378 -26.78 4.35 -13.54
N SER A 379 -27.20 3.19 -13.04
CA SER A 379 -26.82 1.86 -13.56
C SER A 379 -27.05 1.72 -15.08
N LYS A 380 -28.13 2.31 -15.60
CA LYS A 380 -28.42 2.33 -17.05
C LYS A 380 -27.37 3.11 -17.85
N CYS A 381 -26.92 4.26 -17.36
CA CYS A 381 -25.88 5.07 -18.01
C CYS A 381 -24.48 4.47 -17.82
N GLN A 382 -24.22 3.80 -16.70
CA GLN A 382 -22.96 3.09 -16.48
C GLN A 382 -22.77 1.94 -17.46
N LYS A 383 -23.84 1.19 -17.77
CA LYS A 383 -23.80 0.13 -18.81
C LYS A 383 -23.50 0.70 -20.21
N LYS A 384 -24.06 1.88 -20.54
CA LYS A 384 -23.77 2.55 -21.82
C LYS A 384 -22.31 3.02 -21.94
N LEU A 385 -21.69 3.46 -20.84
CA LEU A 385 -20.28 3.86 -20.83
C LEU A 385 -19.32 2.68 -21.04
N LYS A 386 -19.69 1.47 -20.56
CA LYS A 386 -18.89 0.27 -20.76
C LYS A 386 -18.95 -0.27 -22.20
N ALA A 387 -20.00 0.06 -22.95
CA ALA A 387 -20.20 -0.39 -24.33
C ALA A 387 -19.58 0.54 -25.39
N THR A 388 -19.06 1.72 -24.99
CA THR A 388 -18.35 2.62 -25.90
C THR A 388 -16.86 2.32 -25.88
N GLU A 389 -16.42 1.48 -26.81
CA GLU A 389 -15.01 1.26 -27.12
C GLU A 389 -14.45 2.51 -27.80
N LEU A 390 -13.30 3.03 -27.34
CA LEU A 390 -12.59 4.08 -28.05
C LEU A 390 -12.18 3.52 -29.42
N ALA A 391 -12.52 4.22 -30.50
CA ALA A 391 -11.98 3.92 -31.82
C ALA A 391 -10.50 4.32 -31.88
N THR A 392 -9.63 3.57 -31.21
CA THR A 392 -8.22 3.52 -31.59
C THR A 392 -8.14 2.72 -32.88
N PRO A 393 -7.55 3.24 -33.98
CA PRO A 393 -7.30 2.41 -35.14
C PRO A 393 -6.44 1.23 -34.68
N GLY A 394 -6.95 0.01 -34.82
CA GLY A 394 -6.19 -1.20 -34.53
C GLY A 394 -4.90 -1.15 -35.33
N VAL A 395 -3.76 -1.24 -34.63
CA VAL A 395 -2.45 -1.37 -35.27
C VAL A 395 -2.48 -2.70 -36.01
N LYS A 396 -2.78 -2.66 -37.31
CA LYS A 396 -2.67 -3.82 -38.18
C LYS A 396 -1.20 -4.21 -38.24
N ASN A 397 -0.92 -5.50 -38.06
CA ASN A 397 0.40 -6.05 -38.26
C ASN A 397 0.85 -5.81 -39.70
N LYS A 398 2.16 -5.57 -39.88
CA LYS A 398 2.80 -5.19 -41.16
C LYS A 398 2.51 -6.17 -42.31
N ASN A 399 2.08 -7.39 -42.02
CA ASN A 399 1.79 -8.43 -43.01
C ASN A 399 0.42 -8.25 -43.71
N ASP A 400 -0.48 -7.42 -43.20
CA ASP A 400 -1.79 -7.14 -43.82
C ASP A 400 -1.77 -5.89 -44.71
N MET A 401 -0.59 -5.30 -44.91
CA MET A 401 -0.42 -4.08 -45.66
C MET A 401 0.29 -4.39 -46.98
N TYR A 402 -0.53 -4.49 -48.04
CA TYR A 402 -0.16 -4.45 -49.46
C TYR A 402 0.17 -5.78 -50.16
N TYR A 403 -0.77 -6.29 -50.95
CA TYR A 403 -0.45 -6.91 -52.24
C TYR A 403 -1.47 -6.43 -53.28
N GLY A 404 -0.94 -5.72 -54.29
CA GLY A 404 -1.66 -5.36 -55.50
C GLY A 404 -2.07 -6.59 -56.30
N SER A 405 -3.09 -6.39 -57.13
CA SER A 405 -3.70 -7.33 -58.05
C SER A 405 -2.68 -8.19 -58.83
N PRO A 406 -2.85 -9.52 -58.93
CA PRO A 406 -2.10 -10.31 -59.89
C PRO A 406 -2.76 -10.17 -61.27
N SER A 407 -2.10 -9.45 -62.17
CA SER A 407 -2.28 -9.63 -63.62
C SER A 407 -1.40 -10.77 -64.10
N SER A 408 -2.01 -11.65 -64.90
CA SER A 408 -1.45 -12.64 -65.84
C SER A 408 -0.53 -13.76 -65.33
N LYS A 409 -1.06 -15.00 -65.35
CA LYS A 409 -0.58 -16.10 -66.23
C LYS A 409 -1.53 -17.32 -66.16
N THR A 410 -2.22 -17.56 -67.28
CA THR A 410 -2.59 -18.86 -67.88
C THR A 410 -2.99 -20.04 -66.97
N SER A 411 -4.28 -20.43 -67.00
CA SER A 411 -4.78 -21.72 -67.55
C SER A 411 -6.28 -21.92 -67.22
N ALA A 412 -6.96 -22.67 -68.08
CA ALA A 412 -8.36 -23.13 -68.09
C ALA A 412 -9.07 -23.29 -66.71
N ASP A 413 -10.38 -23.05 -66.53
CA ASP A 413 -11.48 -23.69 -67.28
C ASP A 413 -12.84 -22.96 -67.03
N LYS A 414 -13.81 -23.27 -67.90
CA LYS A 414 -15.16 -22.74 -68.08
C LYS A 414 -16.07 -22.70 -66.84
N GLY A 415 -16.80 -21.60 -66.67
CA GLY A 415 -18.02 -21.56 -65.85
C GLY A 415 -18.68 -20.19 -65.77
N LYS A 416 -19.55 -19.87 -66.73
CA LYS A 416 -20.38 -18.66 -66.81
C LYS A 416 -21.14 -18.37 -65.50
N THR A 417 -21.08 -17.13 -65.02
CA THR A 417 -22.25 -16.22 -64.93
C THR A 417 -21.82 -14.78 -64.63
N LYS A 418 -22.54 -13.85 -65.26
CA LYS A 418 -22.24 -12.41 -65.38
C LYS A 418 -22.32 -11.67 -64.05
N ALA A 419 -21.41 -10.71 -63.91
CA ALA A 419 -21.42 -9.65 -62.94
C ALA A 419 -22.66 -8.75 -63.10
N THR A 420 -23.35 -8.49 -61.99
CA THR A 420 -24.25 -7.33 -61.85
C THR A 420 -23.54 -6.33 -60.93
N LEU A 421 -23.17 -5.19 -61.52
CA LEU A 421 -22.72 -4.01 -60.80
C LEU A 421 -23.79 -3.57 -59.79
N GLY A 422 -23.37 -3.24 -58.56
CA GLY A 422 -24.20 -2.45 -57.64
C GLY A 422 -24.35 -3.03 -56.23
N ALA A 423 -23.25 -3.28 -55.50
CA ALA A 423 -23.37 -3.63 -54.07
C ALA A 423 -22.15 -3.28 -53.19
N THR A 424 -21.23 -2.42 -53.62
CA THR A 424 -20.21 -1.86 -52.71
C THR A 424 -20.63 -0.47 -52.27
N GLY A 425 -21.34 -0.43 -51.13
CA GLY A 425 -21.75 0.79 -50.45
C GLY A 425 -20.56 1.63 -49.95
N ILE A 426 -19.88 2.31 -50.88
CA ILE A 426 -18.97 3.41 -50.62
C ILE A 426 -19.84 4.67 -50.47
N GLY A 427 -20.55 4.78 -49.36
CA GLY A 427 -21.47 5.91 -49.12
C GLY A 427 -21.71 6.24 -47.65
N LYS A 428 -21.06 5.54 -46.72
CA LYS A 428 -21.17 5.84 -45.28
C LYS A 428 -19.78 6.05 -44.70
N SER A 429 -19.27 7.26 -44.86
CA SER A 429 -18.10 7.76 -44.16
C SER A 429 -18.27 7.50 -42.66
N LYS A 430 -17.56 6.49 -42.13
CA LYS A 430 -17.61 6.08 -40.71
C LYS A 430 -17.20 7.21 -39.74
N LEU A 431 -16.53 8.24 -40.24
CA LEU A 431 -16.16 9.48 -39.54
C LEU A 431 -17.36 10.41 -39.25
N LEU A 432 -18.49 10.25 -39.96
CA LEU A 432 -19.70 11.06 -39.79
C LEU A 432 -20.88 10.26 -39.24
N SER A 433 -20.68 8.99 -38.87
CA SER A 433 -21.75 8.21 -38.24
C SER A 433 -22.02 8.73 -36.83
N ALA A 434 -23.29 8.86 -36.43
CA ALA A 434 -23.69 9.31 -35.09
C ALA A 434 -23.16 8.46 -33.92
N LYS A 435 -22.46 7.34 -34.21
CA LYS A 435 -21.78 6.48 -33.24
C LYS A 435 -20.29 6.82 -33.04
N ALA A 436 -19.67 7.61 -33.91
CA ALA A 436 -18.26 7.98 -33.78
C ALA A 436 -18.10 9.18 -32.84
N LYS A 437 -17.48 8.98 -31.67
CA LYS A 437 -17.06 10.09 -30.80
C LYS A 437 -15.83 10.74 -31.41
N ASN A 438 -15.98 11.95 -31.94
CA ASN A 438 -14.83 12.78 -32.31
C ASN A 438 -14.12 13.24 -31.02
N PRO A 439 -12.85 12.88 -30.78
CA PRO A 439 -12.12 13.28 -29.59
C PRO A 439 -11.98 14.81 -29.44
N TYR A 440 -12.10 15.56 -30.54
CA TYR A 440 -12.07 17.03 -30.54
C TYR A 440 -13.44 17.68 -30.29
N ALA A 441 -14.53 16.93 -30.23
CA ALA A 441 -15.87 17.44 -29.92
C ALA A 441 -16.18 17.52 -28.41
N ALA A 442 -15.18 17.31 -27.54
CA ALA A 442 -15.32 17.35 -26.08
C ALA A 442 -15.87 18.69 -25.52
N TYR A 443 -15.94 19.73 -26.35
CA TYR A 443 -16.37 21.07 -25.97
C TYR A 443 -17.80 21.45 -26.42
N ALA A 444 -18.56 20.55 -27.05
CA ALA A 444 -19.85 20.90 -27.64
C ALA A 444 -21.05 20.85 -26.67
N SER A 445 -20.96 20.14 -25.54
CA SER A 445 -22.07 20.05 -24.57
C SER A 445 -21.89 21.01 -23.40
N SER A 446 -22.89 21.85 -23.13
CA SER A 446 -22.96 22.67 -21.92
C SER A 446 -23.89 22.02 -20.88
N CYS A 447 -23.58 22.21 -19.60
CA CYS A 447 -24.44 21.80 -18.50
C CYS A 447 -25.81 22.49 -18.61
N ASP A 448 -26.90 21.74 -18.55
CA ASP A 448 -28.24 22.33 -18.68
C ASP A 448 -28.55 23.39 -17.63
N ASN A 449 -27.96 23.26 -16.44
CA ASN A 449 -28.23 24.13 -15.30
C ASN A 449 -27.36 25.39 -15.25
N CYS A 450 -26.03 25.22 -15.31
CA CYS A 450 -25.09 26.33 -15.14
C CYS A 450 -24.38 26.76 -16.44
N LYS A 451 -24.71 26.13 -17.57
CA LYS A 451 -24.14 26.37 -18.91
C LYS A 451 -22.62 26.22 -19.03
N VAL A 452 -21.92 25.79 -17.98
CA VAL A 452 -20.50 25.42 -18.00
C VAL A 452 -20.28 24.27 -18.98
N LYS A 453 -19.18 24.30 -19.73
CA LYS A 453 -18.81 23.24 -20.68
C LYS A 453 -18.64 21.90 -19.93
N THR A 454 -19.18 20.84 -20.53
CA THR A 454 -19.16 19.47 -20.00
C THR A 454 -18.70 18.51 -21.09
N GLU A 455 -18.08 17.40 -20.69
CA GLU A 455 -17.70 16.33 -21.62
C GLU A 455 -18.91 15.82 -22.42
N LEU A 456 -18.67 15.51 -23.71
CA LEU A 456 -19.68 15.06 -24.66
C LEU A 456 -20.55 13.93 -24.09
N GLY A 457 -21.86 14.19 -24.01
CA GLY A 457 -22.86 13.24 -23.54
C GLY A 457 -23.22 13.33 -22.05
N LYS A 458 -22.69 14.33 -21.31
CA LYS A 458 -23.18 14.69 -19.97
C LYS A 458 -24.27 15.76 -20.08
N LYS A 459 -25.33 15.61 -19.29
CA LYS A 459 -26.44 16.57 -19.17
C LYS A 459 -26.17 17.62 -18.10
N PHE A 460 -25.52 17.22 -17.01
CA PHE A 460 -25.13 18.10 -15.91
C PHE A 460 -23.64 17.99 -15.64
N CYS A 461 -23.01 19.11 -15.23
CA CYS A 461 -21.67 19.06 -14.63
C CYS A 461 -21.73 18.33 -13.29
N GLN A 462 -20.58 17.86 -12.79
CA GLN A 462 -20.52 17.11 -11.52
C GLN A 462 -21.18 17.87 -10.36
N ARG A 463 -20.97 19.19 -10.29
CA ARG A 463 -21.53 20.04 -9.25
C ARG A 463 -23.06 20.12 -9.30
N CYS A 464 -23.63 20.33 -10.49
CA CYS A 464 -25.09 20.39 -10.66
C CYS A 464 -25.76 19.03 -10.55
N ALA A 465 -25.09 17.96 -10.98
CA ALA A 465 -25.56 16.59 -10.79
C ALA A 465 -25.67 16.28 -9.29
N TYR A 466 -24.65 16.64 -8.51
CA TYR A 466 -24.62 16.46 -7.05
C TYR A 466 -25.71 17.28 -6.36
N GLN A 467 -25.82 18.57 -6.69
CA GLN A 467 -26.81 19.46 -6.10
C GLN A 467 -28.26 19.01 -6.39
N ARG A 468 -28.49 18.37 -7.54
CA ARG A 468 -29.82 17.84 -7.91
C ARG A 468 -30.03 16.37 -7.58
N ASN A 469 -29.05 15.73 -6.96
CA ASN A 469 -29.04 14.28 -6.72
C ASN A 469 -29.48 13.48 -7.96
N ALA A 470 -28.92 13.83 -9.12
CA ALA A 470 -29.30 13.32 -10.43
C ALA A 470 -28.09 12.76 -11.18
N CYS A 471 -28.34 11.78 -12.04
CA CYS A 471 -27.32 11.19 -12.91
C CYS A 471 -26.71 12.27 -13.83
N ALA A 472 -25.39 12.45 -13.80
CA ALA A 472 -24.67 13.44 -14.62
C ALA A 472 -24.86 13.20 -16.14
N MET A 473 -25.12 11.95 -16.55
CA MET A 473 -25.28 11.58 -17.96
C MET A 473 -26.70 11.84 -18.49
N CYS A 474 -27.74 11.40 -17.77
CA CYS A 474 -29.12 11.47 -18.28
C CYS A 474 -30.05 12.40 -17.48
N GLY A 475 -29.58 12.93 -16.35
CA GLY A 475 -30.36 13.77 -15.45
C GLY A 475 -31.46 13.05 -14.67
N LYS A 476 -31.52 11.71 -14.71
CA LYS A 476 -32.48 10.96 -13.88
C LYS A 476 -32.11 11.07 -12.40
N ASN A 477 -33.07 11.45 -11.56
CA ASN A 477 -32.91 11.49 -10.12
C ASN A 477 -32.47 10.13 -9.60
N LEU A 478 -31.45 10.14 -8.74
CA LEU A 478 -30.88 8.97 -8.08
C LEU A 478 -31.59 8.68 -6.74
N ALA A 479 -32.37 9.63 -6.23
CA ALA A 479 -33.34 9.38 -5.18
C ALA A 479 -34.45 8.46 -5.71
N GLY A 480 -34.43 7.20 -5.28
CA GLY A 480 -35.63 6.36 -5.31
C GLY A 480 -36.76 7.01 -4.51
N LYS A 481 -38.00 6.55 -4.70
CA LYS A 481 -39.18 7.01 -3.96
C LYS A 481 -38.95 6.94 -2.43
N SER A 482 -38.42 8.00 -1.82
CA SER A 482 -38.47 8.35 -0.39
C SER A 482 -37.57 9.59 -0.19
N ALA A 483 -38.16 10.77 -0.31
CA ALA A 483 -37.47 12.06 -0.15
C ALA A 483 -37.32 12.50 1.32
N LYS A 484 -37.26 11.56 2.28
CA LYS A 484 -37.30 11.89 3.72
C LYS A 484 -36.00 11.70 4.50
N ASP A 485 -34.99 11.04 3.94
CA ASP A 485 -33.71 10.82 4.63
C ASP A 485 -32.53 11.37 3.82
N GLN A 486 -32.44 12.69 3.67
CA GLN A 486 -31.22 13.33 3.22
C GLN A 486 -30.81 14.50 4.12
N PRO A 487 -29.50 14.65 4.39
CA PRO A 487 -28.99 15.75 5.19
C PRO A 487 -29.19 17.07 4.45
N ILE A 488 -30.02 17.93 5.02
CA ILE A 488 -30.20 19.32 4.60
C ILE A 488 -28.88 20.05 4.91
N VAL A 489 -28.10 20.37 3.88
CA VAL A 489 -27.01 21.35 4.00
C VAL A 489 -27.65 22.73 3.90
N GLN A 490 -28.13 23.24 5.03
CA GLN A 490 -28.48 24.66 5.17
C GLN A 490 -27.20 25.48 5.05
N GLY A 491 -27.05 26.19 3.93
CA GLY A 491 -25.95 27.13 3.74
C GLY A 491 -26.10 28.31 4.68
N GLN A 492 -25.45 28.26 5.85
CA GLN A 492 -25.21 29.46 6.64
C GLN A 492 -24.24 30.36 5.88
N LYS A 493 -24.74 31.53 5.47
CA LYS A 493 -23.91 32.65 4.99
C LYS A 493 -23.12 33.19 6.18
N PHE A 494 -21.80 33.02 6.16
CA PHE A 494 -20.91 33.80 7.00
C PHE A 494 -20.62 35.12 6.29
N ASN A 495 -21.17 36.22 6.80
CA ASN A 495 -20.69 37.56 6.46
C ASN A 495 -19.46 37.83 7.34
N MET A 496 -18.35 38.19 6.72
CA MET A 496 -17.16 38.68 7.44
C MET A 496 -17.42 40.14 7.84
N ALA A 497 -17.28 40.43 9.13
CA ALA A 497 -17.18 41.78 9.68
C ALA A 497 -15.70 42.06 10.00
#